data_AF-A0A7C5G705-F1
#
_entry.id   AF-A0A7C5G705-F1
#
_cell.length_a   1.000
_cell.length_b   1.000
_cell.length_c   1.000
_cell.angle_alpha   90.00
_cell.angle_beta   90.00
_cell.angle_gamma   90.00
#
_symmetry.space_group_name_H-M   'P 1'
#
loop_
_entity.id
_entity.type
_entity.pdbx_description
1 polymer ?
#
loop_
_entity_poly.entity_id
_entity_poly.type
_entity_poly.pdbx_seq_one_letter_code
_entity_poly.pdbx_strand_id
1 'polypeptide(L)' 'MKLDYLVILDIIGTIAFALSGFIVAAKHKFDILGIIVISYVTAFGGGVIRDLLVDRPPFIFFNLIPYYYCIFNDCYCSIT' A
#
# COMPACT_ATOMS: atom_id res chain seq x y z
N MET A 1 -24.56 -1.81 -5.43
CA MET A 1 -24.05 -2.40 -6.70
C MET A 1 -22.96 -1.54 -7.38
N LYS A 2 -22.20 -0.69 -6.64
CA LYS A 2 -21.19 0.22 -7.24
C LYS A 2 -19.82 0.13 -6.55
N LEU A 3 -19.64 -0.82 -5.63
CA LEU A 3 -18.45 -0.93 -4.77
C LEU A 3 -17.41 -1.97 -5.25
N ASP A 4 -17.77 -2.94 -6.07
CA ASP A 4 -16.83 -4.03 -6.45
C ASP A 4 -15.64 -3.54 -7.29
N TYR A 5 -15.87 -2.58 -8.20
CA TYR A 5 -14.81 -2.04 -9.05
C TYR A 5 -13.80 -1.19 -8.28
N LEU A 6 -14.25 -0.45 -7.27
CA LEU A 6 -13.37 0.35 -6.42
C LEU A 6 -12.42 -0.55 -5.61
N VAL A 7 -12.92 -1.68 -5.09
CA VAL A 7 -12.09 -2.64 -4.33
C VAL A 7 -10.97 -3.22 -5.22
N ILE A 8 -11.28 -3.53 -6.48
CA ILE A 8 -10.29 -4.06 -7.42
C ILE A 8 -9.22 -3.01 -7.74
N LEU A 9 -9.60 -1.76 -8.03
CA LEU A 9 -8.63 -0.66 -8.19
C LEU A 9 -7.83 -0.39 -6.92
N ASP A 10 -8.46 -0.58 -5.76
CA ASP A 10 -7.83 -0.40 -4.46
C ASP A 10 -6.65 -1.35 -4.28
N ILE A 11 -6.89 -2.63 -4.56
CA ILE A 11 -5.88 -3.70 -4.48
C ILE A 11 -4.75 -3.45 -5.48
N ILE A 12 -5.08 -3.20 -6.75
CA ILE A 12 -4.06 -2.97 -7.80
C ILE A 12 -3.22 -1.72 -7.49
N GLY A 13 -3.86 -0.64 -7.04
CA GLY A 13 -3.15 0.59 -6.67
C GLY A 13 -2.23 0.39 -5.47
N THR A 14 -2.66 -0.38 -4.47
CA THR A 14 -1.83 -0.68 -3.28
C THR A 14 -0.59 -1.49 -3.66
N ILE A 15 -0.74 -2.49 -4.53
CA ILE A 15 0.38 -3.30 -5.04
C ILE A 15 1.38 -2.41 -5.82
N ALA A 16 0.87 -1.54 -6.70
CA ALA A 16 1.71 -0.65 -7.49
C ALA A 16 2.48 0.37 -6.61
N PHE A 17 1.84 0.90 -5.57
CA PHE A 17 2.50 1.83 -4.63
C PHE A 17 3.55 1.13 -3.75
N ALA A 18 3.28 -0.10 -3.29
CA ALA A 18 4.27 -0.89 -2.54
C ALA A 18 5.52 -1.17 -3.38
N LEU A 19 5.35 -1.60 -4.64
CA LEU A 19 6.45 -1.81 -5.59
C LEU A 19 7.25 -0.52 -5.86
N SER A 20 6.56 0.61 -6.02
CA SER A 20 7.22 1.90 -6.23
C SER A 20 8.10 2.29 -5.02
N GLY A 21 7.57 2.12 -3.81
CA GLY A 21 8.32 2.35 -2.57
C GLY A 21 9.53 1.44 -2.44
N PHE A 22 9.38 0.16 -2.77
CA PHE A 22 10.49 -0.80 -2.79
C PHE A 22 11.59 -0.41 -3.77
N ILE A 23 11.24 -0.06 -5.02
CA ILE A 23 12.21 0.33 -6.04
C ILE A 23 13.00 1.57 -5.61
N VAL A 24 12.33 2.57 -5.04
CA VAL A 24 13.00 3.76 -4.51
C VAL A 24 13.92 3.40 -3.35
N ALA A 25 13.47 2.56 -2.43
CA ALA A 25 14.27 2.15 -1.28
C ALA A 25 15.51 1.32 -1.67
N ALA A 26 15.35 0.41 -2.64
CA ALA A 26 16.42 -0.41 -3.20
C ALA A 26 17.44 0.44 -3.96
N LYS A 27 17.00 1.45 -4.72
CA LYS A 27 17.89 2.40 -5.41
C LYS A 27 18.76 3.20 -4.45
N HIS A 28 18.22 3.56 -3.30
CA HIS A 28 18.95 4.30 -2.27
C HIS A 28 19.77 3.39 -1.33
N LYS A 29 19.83 2.08 -1.59
CA LYS A 29 20.55 1.10 -0.77
C LYS A 29 20.19 1.18 0.72
N PHE A 30 18.91 1.38 1.02
CA PHE A 30 18.45 1.31 2.40
C PHE A 30 18.53 -0.12 2.93
N ASP A 31 18.73 -0.23 4.25
CA ASP A 31 18.72 -1.50 4.96
C ASP A 31 17.32 -2.17 4.91
N ILE A 32 17.21 -3.44 5.29
CA ILE A 32 15.94 -4.19 5.23
C ILE A 32 14.82 -3.47 5.97
N LEU A 33 15.13 -2.87 7.13
CA LEU A 33 14.17 -2.08 7.90
C LEU A 33 13.74 -0.81 7.15
N GLY A 34 14.67 -0.13 6.46
CA GLY A 34 14.35 1.06 5.66
C GLY A 34 13.48 0.74 4.47
N ILE A 35 13.73 -0.39 3.79
CA ILE A 35 12.91 -0.88 2.68
C ILE A 35 11.47 -1.15 3.14
N ILE A 36 11.30 -1.83 4.28
CA ILE A 36 9.98 -2.12 4.85
C ILE A 36 9.26 -0.81 5.18
N VAL A 37 9.91 0.11 5.89
CA VAL A 37 9.30 1.38 6.31
C VAL A 37 8.89 2.24 5.11
N ILE A 38 9.75 2.40 4.11
CA ILE A 38 9.47 3.23 2.93
C ILE A 38 8.34 2.62 2.08
N SER A 39 8.33 1.31 1.91
CA SER A 39 7.26 0.60 1.19
C SER A 39 5.92 0.77 1.90
N TYR A 40 5.91 0.63 3.23
CA TYR A 40 4.72 0.85 4.06
C TYR A 40 4.21 2.29 3.99
N VAL A 41 5.09 3.28 4.16
CA VAL A 41 4.73 4.70 4.11
C VAL A 41 4.16 5.07 2.74
N THR A 42 4.72 4.53 1.66
CA THR A 42 4.25 4.79 0.29
C THR A 42 2.87 4.17 0.05
N ALA A 43 2.68 2.91 0.45
CA ALA A 43 1.39 2.22 0.34
C ALA A 43 0.28 2.89 1.17
N PHE A 44 0.57 3.24 2.43
CA PHE A 44 -0.38 3.94 3.30
C PHE A 44 -0.66 5.36 2.80
N GLY A 45 0.37 6.12 2.41
CA GLY A 45 0.22 7.47 1.89
C GLY A 45 -0.69 7.50 0.66
N GLY A 46 -0.44 6.61 -0.32
CA GLY A 46 -1.26 6.51 -1.53
C GLY A 46 -2.70 6.09 -1.25
N GLY A 47 -2.92 5.11 -0.35
CA GLY A 47 -4.26 4.66 0.03
C GLY A 47 -5.08 5.76 0.71
N VAL A 48 -4.49 6.48 1.67
CA VAL A 48 -5.16 7.59 2.36
C VAL A 48 -5.52 8.73 1.40
N ILE A 49 -4.61 9.09 0.48
CA ILE A 49 -4.87 10.15 -0.51
C ILE A 49 -6.04 9.78 -1.44
N ARG A 50 -6.12 8.52 -1.90
CA ARG A 50 -7.22 8.06 -2.74
C ARG A 50 -8.54 8.04 -1.97
N ASP A 51 -8.55 7.61 -0.71
CA ASP A 51 -9.74 7.60 0.12
C ASP A 51 -10.28 9.02 0.35
N LEU A 52 -9.38 9.99 0.57
CA LEU A 52 -9.71 11.42 0.67
C LEU A 52 -10.29 11.97 -0.65
N LEU A 53 -9.74 11.59 -1.80
CA LEU A 53 -10.22 12.04 -3.12
C LEU A 53 -11.62 11.53 -3.44
N VAL A 54 -12.01 10.36 -2.92
CA VAL A 54 -13.34 9.76 -3.11
C VAL A 54 -14.33 10.24 -2.05
N ASP A 55 -13.92 11.15 -1.16
CA ASP A 55 -14.71 11.70 -0.04
C ASP A 55 -15.31 10.59 0.84
N ARG A 56 -14.53 9.52 1.03
CA ARG A 56 -14.86 8.38 1.88
C ARG A 56 -14.06 8.48 3.17
N PRO A 57 -14.62 8.05 4.31
CA PRO A 57 -13.81 7.88 5.52
C PRO A 57 -12.68 6.88 5.20
N PRO A 58 -11.43 7.18 5.61
CA PRO A 58 -10.29 6.36 5.27
C PRO A 58 -10.47 4.93 5.77
N PHE A 59 -10.54 3.97 4.83
CA PHE A 59 -10.79 2.55 5.13
C PHE A 59 -9.67 1.95 5.97
N ILE A 60 -8.46 2.52 5.87
CA ILE A 60 -7.29 2.21 6.70
C ILE A 60 -7.62 2.20 8.21
N PHE A 61 -8.49 3.09 8.69
CA PHE A 61 -8.76 3.21 10.13
C PHE A 61 -9.82 2.22 10.64
N PHE A 62 -10.68 1.69 9.77
CA PHE A 62 -11.80 0.84 10.16
C PHE A 62 -11.61 -0.64 9.81
N ASN A 63 -10.82 -0.97 8.78
CA ASN A 63 -10.54 -2.35 8.36
C ASN A 63 -9.02 -2.62 8.32
N LEU A 64 -8.38 -2.56 9.49
CA LEU A 64 -6.93 -2.76 9.62
C LEU A 64 -6.44 -4.17 9.23
N ILE A 65 -7.29 -5.19 9.41
CA ILE A 65 -6.89 -6.60 9.33
C ILE A 65 -6.59 -7.07 7.88
N PRO A 66 -7.45 -6.83 6.87
CA PRO A 66 -7.15 -7.27 5.49
C PRO A 66 -6.08 -6.42 4.79
N TYR A 67 -6.03 -5.11 5.05
CA TYR A 67 -5.05 -4.20 4.41
C TYR A 67 -3.63 -4.45 4.91
N TYR A 68 -3.46 -4.69 6.22
CA TYR A 68 -2.16 -5.05 6.78
C TYR A 68 -1.66 -6.38 6.19
N TYR A 69 -2.52 -7.38 6.03
CA TYR A 69 -2.13 -8.69 5.49
C TYR A 69 -1.71 -8.63 4.00
N CYS A 70 -2.42 -7.86 3.17
CA CYS A 70 -2.04 -7.61 1.78
C CYS A 70 -0.68 -6.92 1.69
N ILE A 71 -0.48 -5.81 2.41
CA ILE A 71 0.79 -5.08 2.39
C ILE A 71 1.93 -5.94 2.94
N PHE A 72 1.71 -6.71 4.01
CA PHE A 72 2.73 -7.60 4.57
C PHE A 72 3.12 -8.68 3.54
N ASN A 73 2.17 -9.33 2.88
CA ASN A 73 2.45 -10.36 1.89
C ASN A 73 3.11 -9.79 0.61
N ASP A 74 2.66 -8.64 0.12
CA ASP A 74 3.23 -7.96 -1.05
C ASP A 74 4.65 -7.42 -0.77
N CYS A 75 4.90 -6.93 0.46
CA CYS A 75 6.22 -6.47 0.85
C CYS A 75 7.21 -7.66 0.97
N TYR A 76 6.77 -8.82 1.47
CA TYR A 76 7.57 -10.05 1.44
C TYR A 76 7.86 -10.51 0.00
N CYS A 77 6.89 -10.40 -0.90
CA CYS A 77 7.05 -10.70 -2.33
C CYS A 77 7.98 -9.71 -3.05
N SER A 78 8.07 -8.44 -2.62
CA SER A 78 9.05 -7.49 -3.17
C SER A 78 10.46 -7.69 -2.61
N ILE A 79 10.58 -8.21 -1.38
CA ILE A 79 11.88 -8.46 -0.72
C ILE A 79 12.57 -9.73 -1.27
N THR A 80 11.81 -10.67 -1.85
CA THR A 80 12.34 -11.89 -2.50
C THR A 80 12.57 -11.64 -3.99
#